data_AF-A0A0M2GEI7-F1
#
_entry.id   AF-A0A0M2GEI7-F1
#
_cell.length_a   1.000
_cell.length_b   1.000
_cell.length_c   1.000
_cell.angle_alpha   90.00
_cell.angle_beta   90.00
_cell.angle_gamma   90.00
#
_symmetry.space_group_name_H-M   'P 1'
#
loop_
_entity.id
_entity.type
_entity.pdbx_description
1 polymer ?
#
loop_
_entity_poly.entity_id
_entity_poly.type
_entity_poly.pdbx_seq_one_letter_code
_entity_poly.pdbx_strand_id
1 'polypeptide(L)'
;MKQGKRRLLTAGIAAASVGAALGIALLISSTQQEGDNGKTGRQEAVAERGRTVMPFDLEETTHHFTPTKAGGVQDVVADQPDDATQVNLIRTHLQQEAKAFSQGDFGDPAQIHGASMPGLAELEDGYKRIEVHYRERVDGATLTYTTEEPTLVDALHAWFEAQLSDHGDHAESGH
;
A
#
# COMPACT_ATOMS: atom_id res chain seq x y z
N MET A 1 -7.55 76.11 -10.36
CA MET A 1 -8.79 75.31 -10.49
C MET A 1 -8.35 73.86 -10.65
N LYS A 2 -8.71 72.84 -9.86
CA LYS A 2 -9.62 72.64 -8.72
C LYS A 2 -8.90 71.71 -7.73
N GLN A 3 -9.10 71.96 -6.43
CA GLN A 3 -8.62 71.13 -5.32
C GLN A 3 -9.12 69.68 -5.41
N GLY A 4 -8.26 68.73 -5.04
CA GLY A 4 -8.61 67.34 -4.73
C GLY A 4 -7.68 66.81 -3.65
N LYS A 5 -8.21 66.71 -2.42
CA LYS A 5 -7.53 66.47 -1.14
C LYS A 5 -6.68 65.18 -1.10
N ARG A 6 -5.44 65.29 -0.61
CA ARG A 6 -4.75 64.22 0.13
C ARG A 6 -4.21 64.83 1.43
N ARG A 7 -4.85 64.50 2.55
CA ARG A 7 -4.42 64.77 3.93
C ARG A 7 -3.90 63.43 4.47
N LEU A 8 -2.61 63.29 4.71
CA LEU A 8 -1.78 63.74 5.83
C LEU A 8 -1.49 62.53 6.74
N LEU A 9 -0.24 62.11 6.65
CA LEU A 9 0.47 61.27 7.61
C LEU A 9 0.60 62.06 8.91
N THR A 10 0.41 61.42 10.07
CA THR A 10 1.24 61.69 11.26
C THR A 10 1.22 60.49 12.17
N ALA A 11 2.43 60.03 12.49
CA ALA A 11 2.76 59.03 13.48
C ALA A 11 2.47 59.53 14.90
N GLY A 12 2.27 58.57 15.82
CA GLY A 12 2.25 58.81 17.25
C GLY A 12 2.43 57.49 18.00
N ILE A 13 3.67 57.05 18.16
CA ILE A 13 4.03 56.02 19.14
C ILE A 13 4.27 56.75 20.46
N ALA A 14 3.47 56.44 21.48
CA ALA A 14 3.79 56.70 22.88
C ALA A 14 3.41 55.47 23.69
N ALA A 15 4.41 54.87 24.34
CA ALA A 15 4.27 53.70 25.19
C ALA A 15 3.78 54.09 26.59
N ALA A 16 2.89 53.29 27.19
CA ALA A 16 3.14 52.59 28.46
C ALA A 16 1.85 52.11 29.16
N SER A 17 2.00 50.95 29.80
CA SER A 17 1.32 50.43 31.01
C SER A 17 -0.12 49.87 30.95
N VAL A 18 -0.15 48.54 31.10
CA VAL A 18 -1.02 47.69 31.95
C VAL A 18 -2.54 47.80 31.76
N GLY A 19 -3.14 46.75 31.20
CA GLY A 19 -4.58 46.54 31.28
C GLY A 19 -5.05 45.28 30.56
N ALA A 20 -5.32 44.24 31.36
CA ALA A 20 -6.31 43.16 31.19
C ALA A 20 -6.54 42.52 29.79
N ALA A 21 -6.32 41.21 29.76
CA ALA A 21 -6.71 40.29 28.70
C ALA A 21 -8.21 40.39 28.33
N LEU A 22 -8.53 40.30 27.03
CA LEU A 22 -9.65 39.51 26.50
C LEU A 22 -9.38 39.26 25.00
N GLY A 23 -9.53 38.01 24.59
CA GLY A 23 -8.85 37.45 23.42
C GLY A 23 -9.50 37.69 22.07
N ILE A 24 -8.67 37.54 21.03
CA ILE A 24 -9.04 36.95 19.75
C ILE A 24 -7.86 36.05 19.35
N ALA A 25 -7.96 34.77 19.70
CA ALA A 25 -7.08 33.75 19.14
C ALA A 25 -7.50 33.53 17.69
N LEU A 26 -6.72 34.03 16.73
CA LEU A 26 -6.79 33.56 15.34
C LEU A 26 -6.19 32.15 15.32
N LEU A 27 -7.04 31.16 15.61
CA LEU A 27 -6.77 29.77 15.24
C LEU A 27 -6.95 29.69 13.72
N ILE A 28 -5.87 29.90 12.99
CA ILE A 28 -5.80 29.46 11.60
C ILE A 28 -5.77 27.93 11.70
N SER A 29 -6.91 27.29 11.48
CA SER A 29 -7.01 25.85 11.34
C SER A 29 -6.02 25.44 10.23
N SER A 30 -4.90 24.85 10.63
CA SER A 30 -4.09 24.02 9.76
C SER A 30 -5.02 22.96 9.21
N THR A 31 -5.32 23.04 7.93
CA THR A 31 -5.96 21.96 7.20
C THR A 31 -5.04 20.75 7.30
N GLN A 32 -5.45 19.77 8.10
CA GLN A 32 -4.93 18.41 8.08
C GLN A 32 -4.98 17.90 6.64
N GLN A 33 -3.82 17.88 5.98
CA GLN A 33 -3.60 17.16 4.73
C GLN A 33 -2.34 16.31 4.91
N GLU A 34 -2.38 15.40 5.89
CA GLU A 34 -1.31 14.42 6.16
C GLU A 34 -1.68 12.99 5.72
N GLY A 35 -2.91 12.77 5.22
CA GLY A 35 -3.37 11.43 4.83
C GLY A 35 -2.89 10.95 3.46
N ASP A 36 -2.61 11.86 2.53
CA ASP A 36 -2.37 11.52 1.12
C ASP A 36 -0.87 11.32 0.82
N ASN A 37 -0.03 12.27 1.24
CA ASN A 37 1.44 12.22 1.04
C ASN A 37 2.12 11.02 1.70
N GLY A 38 1.59 10.53 2.84
CA GLY A 38 2.15 9.38 3.53
C GLY A 38 1.88 8.06 2.82
N LYS A 39 0.70 7.94 2.18
CA LYS A 39 0.29 6.76 1.42
C LYS A 39 1.03 6.70 0.08
N THR A 40 1.08 7.81 -0.66
CA THR A 40 1.79 7.89 -1.95
C THR A 40 3.29 7.60 -1.77
N GLY A 41 3.94 8.19 -0.77
CA GLY A 41 5.35 7.91 -0.48
C GLY A 41 5.64 6.46 -0.07
N ARG A 42 4.68 5.78 0.59
CA ARG A 42 4.79 4.35 0.89
C ARG A 42 4.69 3.49 -0.37
N GLN A 43 3.74 3.80 -1.26
CA GLN A 43 3.54 3.09 -2.52
C GLN A 43 4.74 3.25 -3.45
N GLU A 44 5.31 4.46 -3.57
CA GLU A 44 6.55 4.68 -4.33
C GLU A 44 7.72 3.83 -3.80
N ALA A 45 7.88 3.75 -2.48
CA ALA A 45 8.93 2.94 -1.87
C ALA A 45 8.70 1.43 -2.10
N VAL A 46 7.44 0.98 -2.08
CA VAL A 46 7.04 -0.40 -2.39
C VAL A 46 7.34 -0.71 -3.86
N ALA A 47 6.93 0.15 -4.79
CA ALA A 47 7.20 -0.03 -6.22
C ALA A 47 8.71 -0.12 -6.50
N GLU A 48 9.52 0.74 -5.87
CA GLU A 48 10.98 0.72 -6.04
C GLU A 48 11.62 -0.57 -5.50
N ARG A 49 11.20 -1.06 -4.32
CA ARG A 49 11.69 -2.35 -3.81
C ARG A 49 11.16 -3.52 -4.64
N GLY A 50 9.92 -3.43 -5.08
CA GLY A 50 9.23 -4.39 -5.92
C GLY A 50 10.02 -4.71 -7.18
N ARG A 51 10.62 -3.72 -7.85
CA ARG A 51 11.48 -3.92 -9.04
C ARG A 51 12.69 -4.83 -8.83
N THR A 52 13.14 -5.01 -7.58
CA THR A 52 14.28 -5.90 -7.28
C THR A 52 13.83 -7.32 -6.93
N VAL A 53 12.58 -7.47 -6.46
CA VAL A 53 12.05 -8.74 -5.94
C VAL A 53 11.11 -9.40 -6.96
N MET A 54 10.20 -8.62 -7.55
CA MET A 54 9.30 -9.04 -8.61
C MET A 54 9.99 -8.84 -9.97
N PRO A 55 10.25 -9.91 -10.73
CA PRO A 55 11.06 -9.85 -11.94
C PRO A 55 10.29 -9.37 -13.18
N PHE A 56 9.02 -8.99 -13.05
CA PHE A 56 8.14 -8.48 -14.11
C PHE A 56 7.84 -6.98 -13.91
N ASP A 57 7.45 -6.28 -14.97
CA ASP A 57 7.09 -4.87 -14.87
C ASP A 57 5.74 -4.69 -14.14
N LEU A 58 5.73 -3.88 -13.06
CA LEU A 58 4.51 -3.57 -12.30
C LEU A 58 3.54 -2.68 -13.07
N GLU A 59 4.02 -1.88 -14.02
CA GLU A 59 3.15 -1.02 -14.84
C GLU A 59 2.45 -1.79 -15.98
N GLU A 60 2.81 -3.07 -16.17
CA GLU A 60 2.24 -3.95 -17.20
C GLU A 60 1.62 -5.22 -16.58
N THR A 61 1.44 -5.23 -15.25
CA THR A 61 0.86 -6.36 -14.51
C THR A 61 -0.08 -5.88 -13.44
N THR A 62 -1.07 -6.72 -13.16
CA THR A 62 -2.04 -6.48 -12.09
C THR A 62 -2.02 -7.65 -11.11
N HIS A 63 -1.95 -7.33 -9.82
CA HIS A 63 -2.17 -8.28 -8.74
C HIS A 63 -3.63 -8.27 -8.32
N HIS A 64 -4.27 -9.42 -8.26
CA HIS A 64 -5.62 -9.56 -7.71
C HIS A 64 -5.56 -10.35 -6.41
N PHE A 65 -6.06 -9.77 -5.33
CA PHE A 65 -6.17 -10.44 -4.04
C PHE A 65 -7.64 -10.67 -3.70
N THR A 66 -8.03 -11.94 -3.61
CA THR A 66 -9.43 -12.36 -3.38
C THR A 66 -9.54 -13.17 -2.09
N PRO A 67 -10.01 -12.57 -0.98
CA PRO A 67 -10.34 -13.30 0.24
C PRO A 67 -11.38 -14.39 -0.03
N THR A 68 -11.20 -15.56 0.57
CA THR A 68 -12.20 -16.63 0.58
C THR A 68 -12.54 -17.04 2.00
N LYS A 69 -13.62 -17.82 2.19
CA LYS A 69 -14.02 -18.31 3.52
C LYS A 69 -12.98 -19.20 4.19
N ALA A 70 -12.10 -19.83 3.42
CA ALA A 70 -11.11 -20.79 3.90
C ALA A 70 -9.67 -20.29 3.70
N GLY A 71 -9.47 -19.01 3.34
CA GLY A 71 -8.16 -18.44 3.06
C GLY A 71 -8.24 -17.36 1.99
N GLY A 72 -7.56 -17.54 0.85
CA GLY A 72 -7.51 -16.52 -0.19
C GLY A 72 -6.92 -17.01 -1.51
N VAL A 73 -7.15 -16.22 -2.56
CA VAL A 73 -6.56 -16.42 -3.90
C VAL A 73 -5.79 -15.17 -4.28
N GLN A 74 -4.53 -15.34 -4.70
CA GLN A 74 -3.72 -14.33 -5.35
C GLN A 74 -3.59 -14.70 -6.82
N ASP A 75 -4.04 -13.81 -7.71
CA ASP A 75 -3.70 -13.88 -9.13
C ASP A 75 -2.67 -12.77 -9.43
N VAL A 76 -1.71 -13.08 -10.29
CA VAL A 76 -0.88 -12.05 -10.93
C VAL A 76 -0.99 -12.29 -12.42
N VAL A 77 -1.36 -11.24 -13.15
CA VAL A 77 -1.64 -11.31 -14.58
C VAL A 77 -0.93 -10.20 -15.34
N ALA A 78 -0.55 -10.49 -16.58
CA ALA A 78 -0.08 -9.47 -17.51
C ALA A 78 -1.28 -8.73 -18.11
N ASP A 79 -1.20 -7.41 -18.19
CA ASP A 79 -2.27 -6.58 -18.75
C ASP A 79 -2.47 -6.83 -20.25
N GLN A 80 -1.41 -7.27 -20.94
CA GLN A 80 -1.44 -7.80 -22.30
C GLN A 80 -1.21 -9.32 -22.26
N PRO A 81 -2.25 -10.15 -22.42
CA PRO A 81 -2.13 -11.61 -22.30
C PRO A 81 -1.20 -12.27 -23.34
N ASP A 82 -0.87 -11.58 -24.43
CA ASP A 82 0.07 -12.04 -25.45
C ASP A 82 1.51 -11.58 -25.21
N ASP A 83 1.78 -10.81 -24.15
CA ASP A 83 3.14 -10.57 -23.67
C ASP A 83 3.69 -11.83 -22.98
N ALA A 84 4.25 -12.71 -23.81
CA ALA A 84 4.87 -13.94 -23.35
C ALA A 84 6.04 -13.72 -22.38
N THR A 85 6.67 -12.53 -22.37
CA THR A 85 7.77 -12.23 -21.46
C THR A 85 7.23 -12.02 -20.05
N GLN A 86 6.28 -11.09 -19.90
CA GLN A 86 5.63 -10.79 -18.62
C GLN A 86 4.94 -12.05 -18.05
N VAL A 87 4.18 -12.77 -18.87
CA VAL A 87 3.51 -14.01 -18.47
C VAL A 87 4.50 -15.06 -17.93
N ASN A 88 5.65 -15.25 -18.59
CA ASN A 88 6.64 -16.23 -18.13
C ASN A 88 7.36 -15.79 -16.85
N LEU A 89 7.62 -14.49 -16.68
CA LEU A 89 8.21 -13.92 -15.47
C LEU A 89 7.27 -14.10 -14.28
N ILE A 90 5.99 -13.78 -14.44
CA ILE A 90 4.94 -14.00 -13.45
C ILE A 90 4.88 -15.47 -13.03
N ARG A 91 4.75 -16.38 -14.01
CA ARG A 91 4.65 -17.82 -13.72
C ARG A 91 5.87 -18.33 -12.95
N THR A 92 7.07 -17.90 -13.35
CA THR A 92 8.32 -18.30 -12.69
C THR A 92 8.37 -17.79 -11.26
N HIS A 93 8.01 -16.52 -11.05
CA HIS A 93 7.99 -15.91 -9.73
C HIS A 93 6.99 -16.60 -8.79
N LEU A 94 5.74 -16.78 -9.21
CA LEU A 94 4.71 -17.41 -8.37
C LEU A 94 5.03 -18.88 -8.07
N GLN A 95 5.75 -19.60 -8.93
CA GLN A 95 6.24 -20.95 -8.60
C GLN A 95 7.28 -20.93 -7.47
N GLN A 96 8.16 -19.93 -7.46
CA GLN A 96 9.16 -19.74 -6.40
C GLN A 96 8.48 -19.37 -5.09
N GLU A 97 7.55 -18.42 -5.12
CA GLU A 97 6.73 -18.02 -3.97
C GLU A 97 5.94 -19.20 -3.40
N ALA A 98 5.26 -19.99 -4.25
CA ALA A 98 4.54 -21.18 -3.78
C ALA A 98 5.43 -22.14 -2.98
N LYS A 99 6.66 -22.36 -3.45
CA LYS A 99 7.64 -23.21 -2.78
C LYS A 99 8.11 -22.59 -1.46
N ALA A 100 8.40 -21.29 -1.45
CA ALA A 100 8.87 -20.56 -0.28
C ALA A 100 7.79 -20.50 0.81
N PHE A 101 6.57 -20.07 0.47
CA PHE A 101 5.45 -19.94 1.40
C PHE A 101 5.03 -21.28 1.99
N SER A 102 5.09 -22.37 1.20
CA SER A 102 4.87 -23.75 1.72
C SER A 102 5.88 -24.18 2.79
N GLN A 103 7.01 -23.46 2.91
CA GLN A 103 8.07 -23.70 3.89
C GLN A 103 8.11 -22.62 4.98
N GLY A 104 7.15 -21.69 4.98
CA GLY A 104 7.07 -20.57 5.91
C GLY A 104 8.05 -19.44 5.60
N ASP A 105 8.64 -19.43 4.40
CA ASP A 105 9.53 -18.37 3.96
C ASP A 105 8.74 -17.30 3.21
N PHE A 106 8.36 -16.23 3.90
CA PHE A 106 7.72 -15.04 3.34
C PHE A 106 8.71 -13.87 3.17
N GLY A 107 9.99 -14.18 2.95
CA GLY A 107 11.06 -13.19 2.86
C GLY A 107 10.87 -12.17 1.74
N ASP A 108 10.33 -12.58 0.59
CA ASP A 108 10.08 -11.68 -0.55
C ASP A 108 9.03 -10.60 -0.19
N PRO A 109 7.83 -10.94 0.31
CA PRO A 109 6.90 -9.97 0.87
C PRO A 109 7.52 -9.07 1.96
N ALA A 110 8.29 -9.66 2.88
CA ALA A 110 8.93 -8.90 3.96
C ALA A 110 9.93 -7.86 3.45
N GLN A 111 10.66 -8.15 2.36
CA GLN A 111 11.61 -7.24 1.72
C GLN A 111 10.90 -6.04 1.07
N ILE A 112 9.75 -6.27 0.44
CA ILE A 112 8.98 -5.22 -0.24
C ILE A 112 8.23 -4.35 0.79
N HIS A 113 7.46 -5.00 1.66
CA HIS A 113 6.43 -4.37 2.48
C HIS A 113 6.86 -4.07 3.93
N GLY A 114 7.96 -4.69 4.35
CA GLY A 114 8.51 -4.64 5.70
C GLY A 114 8.04 -5.80 6.58
N ALA A 115 8.89 -6.21 7.52
CA ALA A 115 8.64 -7.33 8.44
C ALA A 115 7.45 -7.13 9.40
N SER A 116 6.92 -5.91 9.51
CA SER A 116 5.74 -5.58 10.32
C SER A 116 4.44 -5.54 9.51
N MET A 117 4.43 -6.12 8.31
CA MET A 117 3.23 -6.20 7.49
C MET A 117 2.11 -6.96 8.24
N PRO A 118 0.88 -6.44 8.27
CA PRO A 118 -0.24 -7.13 8.91
C PRO A 118 -0.39 -8.58 8.42
N GLY A 119 -0.58 -9.52 9.35
CA GLY A 119 -0.75 -10.95 9.07
C GLY A 119 0.55 -11.72 8.83
N LEU A 120 1.65 -11.06 8.45
CA LEU A 120 2.88 -11.74 8.03
C LEU A 120 3.46 -12.68 9.11
N ALA A 121 3.54 -12.20 10.35
CA ALA A 121 4.07 -12.99 11.47
C ALA A 121 3.21 -14.24 11.75
N GLU A 122 1.88 -14.08 11.71
CA GLU A 122 0.95 -15.19 11.89
C GLU A 122 1.03 -16.22 10.75
N LEU A 123 1.28 -15.77 9.52
CA LEU A 123 1.48 -16.66 8.36
C LEU A 123 2.80 -17.43 8.45
N GLU A 124 3.90 -16.76 8.84
CA GLU A 124 5.20 -17.38 9.08
C GLU A 124 5.14 -18.43 10.19
N ASP A 125 4.50 -18.14 11.32
CA ASP A 125 4.30 -19.10 12.41
C ASP A 125 3.28 -20.19 12.05
N GLY A 126 2.32 -19.86 11.18
CA GLY A 126 1.19 -20.66 10.77
C GLY A 126 1.44 -21.66 9.65
N TYR A 127 2.53 -21.49 8.89
CA TYR A 127 2.68 -22.03 7.53
C TYR A 127 2.34 -23.52 7.37
N LYS A 128 2.68 -24.37 8.35
CA LYS A 128 2.40 -25.82 8.28
C LYS A 128 0.92 -26.17 8.23
N ARG A 129 0.05 -25.22 8.56
CA ARG A 129 -1.42 -25.33 8.57
C ARG A 129 -2.07 -24.58 7.41
N ILE A 130 -1.27 -24.07 6.47
CA ILE A 130 -1.71 -23.39 5.26
C ILE A 130 -1.26 -24.23 4.07
N GLU A 131 -2.22 -24.68 3.27
CA GLU A 131 -1.93 -25.26 1.97
C GLU A 131 -1.76 -24.14 0.94
N VAL A 132 -0.65 -24.17 0.21
CA VAL A 132 -0.37 -23.24 -0.89
C VAL A 132 -0.36 -24.01 -2.20
N HIS A 133 -1.27 -23.66 -3.11
CA HIS A 133 -1.40 -24.32 -4.40
C HIS A 133 -1.15 -23.35 -5.56
N TYR A 134 -0.18 -23.68 -6.39
CA TYR A 134 0.13 -22.95 -7.62
C TYR A 134 -0.65 -23.50 -8.82
N ARG A 135 -1.11 -22.60 -9.69
CA ARG A 135 -1.73 -22.96 -10.98
C ARG A 135 -1.35 -21.94 -12.05
N GLU A 136 -0.98 -22.43 -13.23
CA GLU A 136 -0.77 -21.58 -14.40
C GLU A 136 -2.09 -21.00 -14.92
N ARG A 137 -2.02 -19.77 -15.44
CA ARG A 137 -3.08 -19.14 -16.23
C ARG A 137 -2.54 -18.74 -17.59
N VAL A 138 -3.41 -18.53 -18.58
CA VAL A 138 -2.98 -18.09 -19.92
C VAL A 138 -2.26 -16.74 -19.89
N ASP A 139 -2.70 -15.86 -19.00
CA ASP A 139 -2.28 -14.48 -18.78
C ASP A 139 -1.33 -14.31 -17.58
N GLY A 140 -0.94 -15.38 -16.88
CA GLY A 140 -0.12 -15.30 -15.67
C GLY A 140 -0.18 -16.55 -14.80
N ALA A 141 -0.41 -16.39 -13.50
CA ALA A 141 -0.53 -17.51 -12.56
C ALA A 141 -1.41 -17.17 -11.34
N THR A 142 -1.83 -18.23 -10.63
CA THR A 142 -2.63 -18.17 -9.40
C THR A 142 -1.89 -18.87 -8.26
N LEU A 143 -1.90 -18.27 -7.06
CA LEU A 143 -1.67 -18.94 -5.78
C LEU A 143 -2.97 -19.03 -5.00
N THR A 144 -3.31 -20.23 -4.52
CA THR A 144 -4.45 -20.45 -3.63
C THR A 144 -3.94 -20.83 -2.25
N TYR A 145 -4.40 -20.13 -1.22
CA TYR A 145 -4.08 -20.35 0.18
C TYR A 145 -5.31 -20.91 0.87
N THR A 146 -5.20 -22.09 1.49
CA THR A 146 -6.31 -22.74 2.20
C THR A 146 -5.89 -23.17 3.60
N THR A 147 -6.76 -22.97 4.58
CA THR A 147 -6.56 -23.40 5.96
C THR A 147 -7.91 -23.65 6.65
N GLU A 148 -7.92 -24.53 7.65
CA GLU A 148 -9.09 -24.76 8.51
C GLU A 148 -9.09 -23.86 9.76
N GLU A 149 -8.00 -23.15 10.01
CA GLU A 149 -7.81 -22.33 11.22
C GLU A 149 -8.32 -20.90 11.01
N PRO A 150 -9.39 -20.46 11.70
CA PRO A 150 -9.98 -19.14 11.47
C PRO A 150 -8.99 -17.98 11.65
N THR A 151 -8.07 -18.09 12.62
CA THR A 151 -7.06 -17.06 12.85
C THR A 151 -6.07 -16.90 11.70
N LEU A 152 -5.80 -17.98 10.96
CA LEU A 152 -4.93 -17.93 9.78
C LEU A 152 -5.69 -17.42 8.55
N VAL A 153 -7.00 -17.65 8.48
CA VAL A 153 -7.86 -16.98 7.49
C VAL A 153 -7.83 -15.47 7.71
N ASP A 154 -8.02 -15.01 8.96
CA ASP A 154 -7.97 -13.58 9.29
C ASP A 154 -6.59 -12.97 8.97
N ALA A 155 -5.51 -13.71 9.23
CA ALA A 155 -4.14 -13.28 8.88
C ALA A 155 -3.94 -13.16 7.37
N LEU A 156 -4.41 -14.12 6.56
CA LEU A 156 -4.38 -14.04 5.10
C LEU A 156 -5.14 -12.81 4.59
N HIS A 157 -6.31 -12.50 5.17
CA HIS A 157 -7.11 -11.35 4.76
C HIS A 157 -6.43 -10.02 5.13
N ALA A 158 -5.83 -9.93 6.33
CA ALA A 158 -5.06 -8.76 6.73
C ALA A 158 -3.83 -8.55 5.83
N TRP A 159 -3.15 -9.64 5.47
CA TRP A 159 -2.01 -9.60 4.56
C TRP A 159 -2.40 -9.18 3.14
N PHE A 160 -3.52 -9.66 2.62
CA PHE A 160 -4.07 -9.24 1.33
C PHE A 160 -4.45 -7.76 1.31
N GLU A 161 -5.16 -7.28 2.33
CA GLU A 161 -5.55 -5.86 2.43
C GLU A 161 -4.33 -4.94 2.50
N ALA A 162 -3.29 -5.35 3.22
CA ALA A 162 -2.04 -4.59 3.29
C ALA A 162 -1.35 -4.51 1.92
N GLN A 163 -1.32 -5.60 1.16
CA GLN A 163 -0.76 -5.63 -0.19
C GLN A 163 -1.57 -4.75 -1.17
N LEU A 164 -2.90 -4.80 -1.12
CA LEU A 164 -3.77 -3.93 -1.91
C LEU A 164 -3.49 -2.45 -1.64
N SER A 165 -3.30 -2.08 -0.37
CA SER A 165 -2.94 -0.70 -0.03
C SER A 165 -1.55 -0.32 -0.53
N ASP A 166 -0.59 -1.23 -0.46
CA ASP A 166 0.82 -0.99 -0.73
C ASP A 166 1.17 -0.93 -2.23
N HIS A 167 0.50 -1.74 -3.05
CA HIS A 167 0.71 -1.78 -4.50
C HIS A 167 -0.13 -0.74 -5.25
N GLY A 168 -1.14 -0.14 -4.62
CA GLY A 168 -1.90 0.96 -5.22
C GLY A 168 -2.58 0.56 -6.53
N ASP A 169 -2.30 1.29 -7.61
CA ASP A 169 -2.93 1.05 -8.91
C ASP A 169 -2.48 -0.27 -9.58
N HIS A 170 -1.44 -0.94 -9.05
CA HIS A 170 -0.95 -2.24 -9.53
C HIS A 170 -1.62 -3.43 -8.83
N ALA A 171 -2.59 -3.18 -7.94
CA ALA A 171 -3.35 -4.23 -7.28
C ALA A 171 -4.82 -3.89 -7.05
N GLU A 172 -5.69 -4.89 -7.16
CA GLU A 172 -7.12 -4.74 -6.92
C GLU A 172 -7.77 -5.94 -6.22
N SER A 173 -8.90 -5.69 -5.56
CA SER A 173 -9.62 -6.71 -4.81
C SER A 173 -10.63 -7.43 -5.70
N GLY A 174 -10.50 -8.75 -5.80
CA GLY A 174 -11.50 -9.63 -6.42
C GLY A 174 -11.73 -9.41 -7.92
N HIS A 175 -11.82 -10.50 -8.69
CA HIS A 175 -12.28 -10.43 -10.08
C HIS A 175 -13.37 -11.45 -10.40
#